data_AF-A0A971Q394-F1
#
_entry.id   AF-A0A971Q394-F1
#
_cell.length_a   1.000
_cell.length_b   1.000
_cell.length_c   1.000
_cell.angle_alpha   90.00
_cell.angle_beta   90.00
_cell.angle_gamma   90.00
#
_symmetry.space_group_name_H-M   'P 1'
#
loop_
_entity.id
_entity.type
_entity.pdbx_description
1 polymer ?
#
loop_
_entity_poly.entity_id
_entity_poly.type
_entity_poly.pdbx_seq_one_letter_code
_entity_poly.pdbx_strand_id
1 'polypeptide(L)'
;MLTLLLLLPGCLYLRLLELKKQLAAFDDYVVVREEGDLVLTFREPVLLEQDLHALFEPPTSVADTPDGRRLTYLYQKCHPDGKVEEGNYDIPLIFVCREGRFVESRIPQRFLAVFDRSFLIGALRSMGRAQVDIGKRTATGQMEDGDGMTVALPTQETLTGKLGRPYERSETEETTTLTWRYAFKPASGDFDPTRPTEYASFTFRCADGSFQASDVQFAGIKGRFHSPAGVTQPTTSPTLQTVGADQR
;
A
#
# COMPACT_ATOMS: atom_id res chain seq x y z
N MET A 1 40.36 -18.04 -1.46
CA MET A 1 39.27 -17.54 -0.60
C MET A 1 38.11 -17.11 -1.48
N LEU A 2 37.25 -18.03 -1.90
CA LEU A 2 36.08 -17.74 -2.73
C LEU A 2 34.95 -18.71 -2.36
N THR A 3 34.64 -18.80 -1.06
CA THR A 3 33.69 -19.79 -0.53
C THR A 3 32.68 -19.17 0.44
N LEU A 4 32.77 -17.87 0.72
CA LEU A 4 31.88 -17.18 1.70
C LEU A 4 30.79 -16.30 1.07
N LEU A 5 30.77 -16.14 -0.26
CA LEU A 5 29.79 -15.29 -0.97
C LEU A 5 28.42 -15.97 -1.20
N LEU A 6 28.31 -17.29 -1.02
CA LEU A 6 27.08 -18.05 -1.25
C LEU A 6 26.14 -18.12 -0.03
N LEU A 7 26.56 -17.62 1.15
CA LEU A 7 25.74 -17.64 2.38
C LEU A 7 24.81 -16.43 2.52
N LEU A 8 25.13 -15.32 1.87
CA LEU A 8 24.37 -14.06 1.94
C LEU A 8 22.90 -14.17 1.45
N PRO A 9 22.59 -14.81 0.31
CA PRO A 9 21.19 -14.91 -0.14
C PRO A 9 20.35 -15.86 0.73
N GLY A 10 20.97 -16.90 1.32
CA GLY A 10 20.29 -17.80 2.25
C GLY A 10 19.83 -17.09 3.54
N CYS A 11 20.61 -16.13 4.01
CA CYS A 11 20.25 -15.34 5.19
C CYS A 11 19.08 -14.37 4.94
N LEU A 12 19.00 -13.75 3.76
CA LEU A 12 17.89 -12.87 3.39
C LEU A 12 16.57 -13.67 3.34
N TYR A 13 16.57 -14.81 2.66
CA TYR A 13 15.38 -15.65 2.54
C TYR A 13 14.82 -16.08 3.90
N LEU A 14 15.68 -16.51 4.83
CA LEU A 14 15.26 -16.90 6.17
C LEU A 14 14.68 -15.72 6.97
N ARG A 15 15.26 -14.52 6.84
CA ARG A 15 14.73 -13.31 7.49
C ARG A 15 13.38 -12.88 6.92
N LEU A 16 13.18 -13.01 5.61
CA LEU A 16 11.89 -12.76 4.97
C LEU A 16 10.82 -13.77 5.41
N LEU A 17 11.21 -15.04 5.57
CA LEU A 17 10.32 -16.08 6.10
C LEU A 17 9.94 -15.78 7.56
N GLU A 18 10.90 -15.30 8.36
CA GLU A 18 10.62 -14.93 9.75
C GLU A 18 9.73 -13.68 9.85
N LEU A 19 9.98 -12.66 9.02
CA LEU A 19 9.09 -11.50 8.91
C LEU A 19 7.66 -11.92 8.57
N LYS A 20 7.50 -12.86 7.63
CA LYS A 20 6.19 -13.39 7.27
C LYS A 20 5.48 -14.02 8.48
N LYS A 21 6.19 -14.79 9.31
CA LYS A 21 5.62 -15.36 10.55
C LYS A 21 5.22 -14.27 11.54
N GLN A 22 6.05 -13.24 11.72
CA GLN A 22 5.73 -12.10 12.58
C GLN A 22 4.48 -11.36 12.11
N LEU A 23 4.30 -11.17 10.79
CA LEU A 23 3.08 -10.60 10.23
C LEU A 23 1.87 -11.53 10.42
N ALA A 24 2.06 -12.85 10.45
CA ALA A 24 0.98 -13.81 10.72
C ALA A 24 0.53 -13.80 12.20
N ALA A 25 1.47 -13.54 13.11
CA ALA A 25 1.27 -13.31 14.54
C ALA A 25 1.34 -11.80 14.86
N PHE A 26 0.64 -10.99 14.06
CA PHE A 26 0.81 -9.54 14.01
C PHE A 26 0.77 -8.86 15.39
N ASP A 27 -0.22 -9.16 16.23
CA ASP A 27 -0.41 -8.47 17.51
C ASP A 27 0.68 -8.81 18.54
N ASP A 28 1.35 -9.96 18.38
CA ASP A 28 2.45 -10.38 19.25
C ASP A 28 3.76 -9.66 18.89
N TYR A 29 3.95 -9.31 17.61
CA TYR A 29 5.23 -8.80 17.10
C TYR A 29 5.21 -7.34 16.63
N VAL A 30 4.03 -6.77 16.37
CA VAL A 30 3.88 -5.41 15.83
C VAL A 30 3.08 -4.55 16.78
N VAL A 31 3.64 -3.40 17.13
CA VAL A 31 2.95 -2.35 17.89
C VAL A 31 2.49 -1.27 16.93
N VAL A 32 1.20 -0.98 16.94
CA VAL A 32 0.61 0.07 16.10
C VAL A 32 0.37 1.32 16.96
N ARG A 33 0.94 2.46 16.55
CA ARG A 33 0.72 3.78 17.19
C ARG A 33 0.25 4.81 16.17
N GLU A 34 -0.45 5.83 16.64
CA GLU A 34 -0.84 6.99 15.84
C GLU A 34 -0.16 8.22 16.41
N GLU A 35 0.81 8.74 15.67
CA GLU A 35 1.65 9.86 16.08
C GLU A 35 1.68 10.88 14.93
N GLY A 36 0.49 11.33 14.51
CA GLY A 36 0.27 11.97 13.21
C GLY A 36 0.21 10.93 12.09
N ASP A 37 1.27 10.14 11.94
CA ASP A 37 1.32 8.99 11.03
C ASP A 37 0.83 7.70 11.71
N LEU A 38 0.43 6.70 10.92
CA LEU A 38 0.26 5.34 11.42
C LEU A 38 1.63 4.66 11.46
N VAL A 39 2.09 4.38 12.67
CA VAL A 39 3.43 3.86 12.95
C VAL A 39 3.33 2.38 13.30
N LEU A 40 4.11 1.55 12.62
CA LEU A 40 4.19 0.11 12.82
C LEU A 40 5.59 -0.24 13.33
N THR A 41 5.74 -0.48 14.63
CA THR A 41 7.03 -0.83 15.24
C THR A 41 7.11 -2.33 15.45
N PHE A 42 8.19 -2.95 14.96
CA PHE A 42 8.48 -4.37 15.15
C PHE A 42 9.19 -4.58 16.49
N ARG A 43 8.61 -5.40 17.37
CA ARG A 43 9.19 -5.71 18.69
C ARG A 43 10.50 -6.49 18.55
N GLU A 44 10.55 -7.39 17.58
CA GLU A 44 11.71 -8.24 17.30
C GLU A 44 12.16 -8.02 15.84
N PRO A 45 12.89 -6.94 15.54
CA PRO A 45 13.24 -6.59 14.17
C PRO A 45 14.21 -7.60 13.55
N VAL A 46 13.71 -8.39 12.59
CA VAL A 46 14.48 -9.45 11.92
C VAL A 46 15.21 -8.97 10.68
N LEU A 47 14.63 -8.02 9.93
CA LEU A 47 15.23 -7.50 8.70
C LEU A 47 16.38 -6.54 8.99
N LEU A 48 17.45 -6.68 8.23
CA LEU A 48 18.58 -5.75 8.22
C LEU A 48 18.33 -4.63 7.22
N GLU A 49 18.96 -3.48 7.42
CA GLU A 49 18.88 -2.38 6.45
C GLU A 49 19.46 -2.80 5.08
N GLN A 50 20.51 -3.60 5.07
CA GLN A 50 21.06 -4.18 3.83
C GLN A 50 20.07 -5.09 3.09
N ASP A 51 19.10 -5.68 3.78
CA ASP A 51 18.06 -6.47 3.14
C ASP A 51 17.13 -5.55 2.34
N LEU A 52 16.87 -4.34 2.84
CA LEU A 52 16.10 -3.33 2.11
C LEU A 52 16.81 -2.93 0.81
N HIS A 53 18.14 -2.78 0.83
CA HIS A 53 18.92 -2.50 -0.39
C HIS A 53 18.93 -3.66 -1.39
N ALA A 54 18.70 -4.90 -0.95
CA ALA A 54 18.58 -6.05 -1.84
C ALA A 54 17.16 -6.18 -2.44
N LEU A 55 16.15 -5.67 -1.72
CA LEU A 55 14.74 -5.76 -2.11
C LEU A 55 14.29 -4.58 -2.95
N PHE A 56 14.84 -3.40 -2.68
CA PHE A 56 14.39 -2.12 -3.23
C PHE A 56 15.54 -1.39 -3.92
N GLU A 57 15.18 -0.46 -4.81
CA GLU A 57 16.11 0.55 -5.34
C GLU A 57 16.75 1.36 -4.20
N PRO A 58 17.84 2.10 -4.43
CA PRO A 58 18.33 3.05 -3.42
C PRO A 58 17.23 4.05 -3.02
N PRO A 59 17.04 4.36 -1.72
CA PRO A 59 15.97 5.25 -1.27
C PRO A 59 16.08 6.64 -1.90
N THR A 60 14.94 7.28 -2.18
CA THR A 60 14.85 8.66 -2.67
C THR A 60 15.53 9.65 -1.73
N SER A 61 15.39 9.43 -0.41
CA SER A 61 16.12 10.22 0.59
C SER A 61 16.42 9.41 1.85
N VAL A 62 17.51 9.80 2.52
CA VAL A 62 17.91 9.27 3.82
C VAL A 62 18.08 10.45 4.77
N ALA A 63 17.52 10.35 5.97
CA ALA A 63 17.67 11.35 7.01
C ALA A 63 18.02 10.69 8.34
N ASP A 64 19.02 11.21 9.05
CA ASP A 64 19.25 10.85 10.44
C ASP A 64 18.20 11.52 11.31
N THR A 65 17.54 10.73 12.16
CA THR A 65 16.53 11.19 13.10
C THR A 65 16.87 10.68 14.50
N PRO A 66 16.30 11.27 15.57
CA PRO A 66 16.46 10.74 16.93
C PRO A 66 16.05 9.26 17.05
N ASP A 67 15.11 8.81 16.22
CA ASP A 67 14.60 7.44 16.21
C ASP A 67 15.44 6.46 15.38
N GLY A 68 16.48 6.94 14.68
CA GLY A 68 17.31 6.17 13.77
C GLY A 68 17.40 6.79 12.37
N ARG A 69 17.88 6.02 11.39
CA ARG A 69 17.91 6.44 9.98
C ARG A 69 16.56 6.24 9.33
N ARG A 70 16.00 7.31 8.78
CA ARG A 70 14.75 7.26 8.00
C ARG A 70 15.06 7.17 6.52
N LEU A 71 14.64 6.08 5.90
CA LEU A 71 14.74 5.83 4.47
C LEU A 71 13.36 6.10 3.83
N THR A 72 13.33 6.97 2.83
CA THR A 72 12.09 7.31 2.11
C THR A 72 12.20 6.89 0.66
N TYR A 73 11.22 6.12 0.19
CA TYR A 73 11.06 5.71 -1.21
C TYR A 73 9.82 6.39 -1.76
N LEU A 74 10.00 7.34 -2.66
CA LEU A 74 8.90 8.14 -3.19
C LEU A 74 8.47 7.60 -4.55
N TYR A 75 7.21 7.21 -4.64
CA TYR A 75 6.56 6.85 -5.90
C TYR A 75 5.70 8.02 -6.34
N GLN A 76 6.14 8.74 -7.36
CA GLN A 76 5.39 9.89 -7.84
C GLN A 76 4.26 9.45 -8.76
N LYS A 77 3.13 10.14 -8.65
CA LYS A 77 1.96 9.82 -9.45
C LYS A 77 2.23 10.15 -10.92
N CYS A 78 1.88 9.22 -11.81
CA CYS A 78 1.85 9.49 -13.24
C CYS A 78 0.48 10.04 -13.63
N HIS A 79 0.48 11.02 -14.55
CA HIS A 79 -0.75 11.65 -15.05
C HIS A 79 -0.95 11.27 -16.52
N PRO A 80 -2.15 10.78 -16.92
CA PRO A 80 -2.39 10.18 -18.23
C PRO A 80 -2.26 11.15 -19.41
N ASP A 81 -2.27 12.45 -19.17
CA ASP A 81 -2.15 13.53 -20.14
C ASP A 81 -0.98 14.49 -19.83
N GLY A 82 -0.09 14.10 -18.91
CA GLY A 82 1.00 14.95 -18.42
C GLY A 82 0.54 16.19 -17.65
N LYS A 83 -0.78 16.38 -17.45
CA LYS A 83 -1.33 17.48 -16.68
C LYS A 83 -1.28 17.13 -15.21
N VAL A 84 -0.35 17.76 -14.52
CA VAL A 84 -0.26 17.70 -13.06
C VAL A 84 -1.52 18.36 -12.49
N GLU A 85 -2.27 17.60 -11.71
CA GLU A 85 -3.41 18.10 -10.94
C GLU A 85 -2.92 18.74 -9.64
N GLU A 86 -3.67 19.71 -9.12
CA GLU A 86 -3.36 20.32 -7.83
C GLU A 86 -3.51 19.30 -6.69
N GLY A 87 -2.48 19.22 -5.84
CA GLY A 87 -2.43 18.31 -4.70
C GLY A 87 -1.15 17.49 -4.63
N ASN A 88 -1.00 16.74 -3.53
CA ASN A 88 0.09 15.77 -3.36
C ASN A 88 -0.48 14.35 -3.32
N TYR A 89 -0.32 13.65 -4.44
CA TYR A 89 -0.82 12.29 -4.64
C TYR A 89 0.29 11.25 -4.70
N ASP A 90 1.55 11.64 -4.47
CA ASP A 90 2.67 10.71 -4.46
C ASP A 90 2.47 9.64 -3.37
N ILE A 91 3.22 8.54 -3.40
CA ILE A 91 3.18 7.48 -2.38
C ILE A 91 4.59 7.31 -1.80
N PRO A 92 4.85 7.79 -0.58
CA PRO A 92 6.07 7.47 0.14
C PRO A 92 5.92 6.12 0.86
N LEU A 93 6.91 5.24 0.70
CA LEU A 93 7.20 4.17 1.66
C LEU A 93 8.30 4.67 2.59
N ILE A 94 8.01 4.68 3.89
CA ILE A 94 8.92 5.24 4.90
C ILE A 94 9.32 4.13 5.86
N PHE A 95 10.62 3.86 5.91
CA PHE A 95 11.21 2.87 6.81
C PHE A 95 12.17 3.56 7.77
N VAL A 96 12.17 3.12 9.04
CA VAL A 96 13.17 3.55 10.02
C VAL A 96 14.07 2.37 10.35
N CYS A 97 15.37 2.62 10.26
CA CYS A 97 16.40 1.69 10.63
C CYS A 97 17.17 2.17 11.86
N ARG A 98 17.36 1.28 12.84
CA ARG A 98 18.13 1.55 14.06
C ARG A 98 19.16 0.44 14.23
N GLU A 99 20.40 0.82 14.49
CA GLU A 99 21.52 -0.14 14.67
C GLU A 99 21.62 -1.16 13.50
N GLY A 100 21.35 -0.70 12.27
CA GLY A 100 21.41 -1.53 11.06
C GLY A 100 20.24 -2.48 10.84
N ARG A 101 19.15 -2.37 11.62
CA ARG A 101 17.93 -3.17 11.50
C ARG A 101 16.74 -2.32 11.11
N PHE A 102 15.84 -2.86 10.30
CA PHE A 102 14.53 -2.28 10.04
C PHE A 102 13.63 -2.49 11.26
N VAL A 103 13.24 -1.40 11.90
CA VAL A 103 12.49 -1.42 13.16
C VAL A 103 11.08 -0.87 13.03
N GLU A 104 10.82 -0.04 12.00
CA GLU A 104 9.56 0.66 11.89
C GLU A 104 9.18 0.98 10.44
N SER A 105 7.89 0.87 10.15
CA SER A 105 7.27 1.45 8.95
C SER A 105 6.34 2.59 9.35
N ARG A 106 6.33 3.67 8.58
CA ARG A 106 5.41 4.81 8.76
C ARG A 106 4.51 4.98 7.55
N ILE A 107 3.21 5.03 7.78
CA ILE A 107 2.21 5.33 6.77
C ILE A 107 1.70 6.75 7.04
N PRO A 108 1.95 7.71 6.13
CA PRO A 108 1.54 9.09 6.37
C PRO A 108 0.06 9.26 6.66
N GLN A 109 -0.28 10.19 7.54
CA GLN A 109 -1.66 10.47 7.96
C GLN A 109 -2.65 10.60 6.80
N ARG A 110 -2.24 11.20 5.69
CA ARG A 110 -3.13 11.41 4.54
C ARG A 110 -3.65 10.11 3.93
N PHE A 111 -2.94 9.00 4.09
CA PHE A 111 -3.41 7.67 3.65
C PHE A 111 -4.46 7.09 4.59
N LEU A 112 -4.45 7.47 5.87
CA LEU A 112 -5.51 7.11 6.82
C LEU A 112 -6.85 7.75 6.49
N ALA A 113 -6.83 8.87 5.75
CA ALA A 113 -8.04 9.48 5.21
C ALA A 113 -8.59 8.76 3.97
N VAL A 114 -7.89 7.74 3.44
CA VAL A 114 -8.28 6.96 2.25
C VAL A 114 -8.58 5.52 2.64
N PHE A 115 -7.67 4.94 3.40
CA PHE A 115 -7.70 3.60 3.91
C PHE A 115 -7.83 3.70 5.41
N ASP A 116 -8.97 3.28 5.92
CA ASP A 116 -9.18 3.24 7.35
C ASP A 116 -8.09 2.41 8.03
N ARG A 117 -7.78 2.73 9.28
CA ARG A 117 -6.73 2.02 10.04
C ARG A 117 -6.97 0.52 10.04
N SER A 118 -8.22 0.09 10.23
CA SER A 118 -8.61 -1.31 10.21
C SER A 118 -8.33 -1.97 8.87
N PHE A 119 -8.54 -1.26 7.75
CA PHE A 119 -8.20 -1.74 6.42
C PHE A 119 -6.69 -1.95 6.25
N LEU A 120 -5.86 -0.97 6.63
CA LEU A 120 -4.41 -1.09 6.52
C LEU A 120 -3.84 -2.21 7.37
N ILE A 121 -4.31 -2.34 8.62
CA ILE A 121 -3.92 -3.44 9.52
C ILE A 121 -4.40 -4.78 8.95
N GLY A 122 -5.63 -4.85 8.44
CA GLY A 122 -6.17 -6.04 7.77
C GLY A 122 -5.33 -6.47 6.57
N ALA A 123 -4.92 -5.52 5.72
CA ALA A 123 -4.04 -5.78 4.60
C ALA A 123 -2.67 -6.33 5.05
N LEU A 124 -2.05 -5.72 6.07
CA LEU A 124 -0.77 -6.18 6.62
C LEU A 124 -0.86 -7.58 7.26
N ARG A 125 -1.93 -7.85 8.02
CA ARG A 125 -2.20 -9.19 8.57
C ARG A 125 -2.37 -10.22 7.46
N SER A 126 -3.09 -9.86 6.40
CA SER A 126 -3.28 -10.74 5.26
C SER A 126 -1.95 -11.09 4.57
N MET A 127 -0.95 -10.19 4.57
CA MET A 127 0.39 -10.49 4.03
C MET A 127 1.12 -11.59 4.83
N GLY A 128 0.94 -11.66 6.15
CA GLY A 128 1.51 -12.75 6.96
C GLY A 128 0.93 -14.11 6.63
N ARG A 129 -0.36 -14.15 6.27
CA ARG A 129 -1.10 -15.35 5.88
C ARG A 129 -1.09 -15.60 4.37
N ALA A 130 -0.64 -14.63 3.59
CA ALA A 130 -0.64 -14.67 2.14
C ALA A 130 0.20 -15.83 1.59
N GLN A 131 -0.21 -16.33 0.44
CA GLN A 131 0.67 -17.14 -0.37
C GLN A 131 1.71 -16.20 -1.00
N VAL A 132 2.86 -16.13 -0.35
CA VAL A 132 4.01 -15.35 -0.81
C VAL A 132 4.89 -16.26 -1.65
N ASP A 133 4.98 -15.99 -2.93
CA ASP A 133 6.01 -16.54 -3.82
C ASP A 133 7.15 -15.52 -3.87
N ILE A 134 8.17 -15.75 -3.06
CA ILE A 134 9.35 -14.88 -2.94
C ILE A 134 10.13 -14.85 -4.26
N GLY A 135 10.15 -15.96 -5.02
CA GLY A 135 10.82 -16.05 -6.33
C GLY A 135 10.14 -15.20 -7.40
N LYS A 136 8.80 -15.06 -7.32
CA LYS A 136 8.00 -14.23 -8.23
C LYS A 136 7.69 -12.83 -7.70
N ARG A 137 8.11 -12.52 -6.46
CA ARG A 137 7.79 -11.28 -5.73
C ARG A 137 6.28 -10.98 -5.69
N THR A 138 5.48 -12.03 -5.55
CA THR A 138 4.01 -11.93 -5.49
C THR A 138 3.51 -12.38 -4.12
N ALA A 139 2.61 -11.59 -3.53
CA ALA A 139 1.87 -11.93 -2.32
C ALA A 139 0.37 -11.88 -2.66
N THR A 140 -0.31 -13.02 -2.54
CA THR A 140 -1.77 -13.08 -2.68
C THR A 140 -2.38 -13.33 -1.31
N GLY A 141 -3.17 -12.39 -0.80
CA GLY A 141 -3.82 -12.47 0.50
C GLY A 141 -5.34 -12.34 0.37
N GLN A 142 -6.08 -13.01 1.25
CA GLN A 142 -7.48 -12.71 1.48
C GLN A 142 -7.59 -11.94 2.80
N MET A 143 -8.41 -10.89 2.82
CA MET A 143 -8.78 -10.28 4.09
C MET A 143 -9.77 -11.22 4.77
N GLU A 144 -9.32 -11.88 5.84
CA GLU A 144 -10.20 -12.70 6.67
C GLU A 144 -11.10 -11.81 7.53
N ASP A 145 -12.33 -12.27 7.74
CA ASP A 145 -13.23 -11.76 8.77
C ASP A 145 -12.60 -12.05 10.14
N GLY A 146 -11.79 -11.12 10.63
CA GLY A 146 -11.41 -11.11 12.04
C GLY A 146 -12.65 -10.79 12.85
N ASP A 147 -12.99 -11.66 13.79
CA ASP A 147 -14.12 -11.52 14.71
C ASP A 147 -14.23 -10.07 15.22
N GLY A 148 -15.28 -9.35 14.76
CA GLY A 148 -15.56 -7.97 15.16
C GLY A 148 -14.86 -6.83 14.39
N MET A 149 -14.12 -7.07 13.30
CA MET A 149 -13.50 -5.98 12.53
C MET A 149 -14.42 -5.48 11.41
N THR A 150 -15.15 -4.39 11.66
CA THR A 150 -15.83 -3.62 10.59
C THR A 150 -14.75 -2.95 9.75
N VAL A 151 -14.36 -3.57 8.63
CA VAL A 151 -13.43 -2.96 7.68
C VAL A 151 -14.20 -1.97 6.81
N ALA A 152 -13.95 -0.68 6.99
CA ALA A 152 -14.47 0.33 6.08
C ALA A 152 -13.74 0.20 4.74
N LEU A 153 -14.44 -0.37 3.75
CA LEU A 153 -13.92 -0.53 2.40
C LEU A 153 -13.91 0.82 1.67
N PRO A 154 -12.91 1.11 0.83
CA PRO A 154 -12.85 2.35 0.08
C PRO A 154 -14.02 2.48 -0.91
N THR A 155 -14.39 3.72 -1.25
CA THR A 155 -15.35 4.03 -2.32
C THR A 155 -14.63 4.71 -3.49
N GLN A 156 -15.27 4.78 -4.66
CA GLN A 156 -14.70 5.51 -5.80
C GLN A 156 -14.46 7.00 -5.48
N GLU A 157 -15.37 7.61 -4.70
CA GLU A 157 -15.27 9.00 -4.27
C GLU A 157 -14.09 9.21 -3.32
N THR A 158 -13.96 8.39 -2.27
CA THR A 158 -12.86 8.52 -1.30
C THR A 158 -11.51 8.29 -1.95
N LEU A 159 -11.41 7.35 -2.89
CA LEU A 159 -10.18 7.14 -3.66
C LEU A 159 -9.86 8.32 -4.56
N THR A 160 -10.82 8.81 -5.34
CA THR A 160 -10.57 9.92 -6.28
C THR A 160 -10.23 11.22 -5.55
N GLY A 161 -10.89 11.50 -4.42
CA GLY A 161 -10.62 12.68 -3.61
C GLY A 161 -9.25 12.68 -2.93
N LYS A 162 -8.57 11.53 -2.84
CA LYS A 162 -7.33 11.38 -2.06
C LYS A 162 -6.13 10.85 -2.83
N LEU A 163 -6.37 10.08 -3.88
CA LEU A 163 -5.37 9.64 -4.85
C LEU A 163 -5.43 10.48 -6.13
N GLY A 164 -6.39 11.41 -6.26
CA GLY A 164 -6.60 12.24 -7.45
C GLY A 164 -7.26 11.46 -8.59
N ARG A 165 -7.28 12.01 -9.80
CA ARG A 165 -7.91 11.34 -10.96
C ARG A 165 -7.17 10.03 -11.33
N PRO A 166 -7.87 8.91 -11.55
CA PRO A 166 -7.20 7.68 -12.00
C PRO A 166 -6.50 7.87 -13.34
N TYR A 167 -5.43 7.11 -13.56
CA TYR A 167 -4.69 7.07 -14.82
C TYR A 167 -5.50 6.34 -15.91
N GLU A 168 -6.16 5.25 -15.53
CA GLU A 168 -7.04 4.47 -16.40
C GLU A 168 -8.37 4.20 -15.68
N ARG A 169 -9.47 4.23 -16.44
CA ARG A 169 -10.77 3.71 -16.05
C ARG A 169 -11.22 2.68 -17.08
N SER A 170 -11.54 1.48 -16.61
CA SER A 170 -12.10 0.40 -17.43
C SER A 170 -13.47 0.03 -16.88
N GLU A 171 -14.44 -0.19 -17.76
CA GLU A 171 -15.82 -0.47 -17.38
C GLU A 171 -16.32 -1.66 -18.21
N THR A 172 -16.97 -2.59 -17.51
CA THR A 172 -17.65 -3.76 -18.07
C THR A 172 -19.11 -3.72 -17.63
N GLU A 173 -19.93 -4.67 -18.10
CA GLU A 173 -21.32 -4.78 -17.63
C GLU A 173 -21.42 -5.03 -16.11
N GLU A 174 -20.42 -5.70 -15.52
CA GLU A 174 -20.45 -6.12 -14.11
C GLU A 174 -19.63 -5.22 -13.18
N THR A 175 -18.51 -4.67 -13.67
CA THR A 175 -17.52 -3.99 -12.84
C THR A 175 -16.92 -2.73 -13.46
N THR A 176 -16.55 -1.80 -12.59
CA THR A 176 -15.72 -0.63 -12.90
C THR A 176 -14.37 -0.78 -12.19
N THR A 177 -13.27 -0.66 -12.94
CA THR A 177 -11.91 -0.69 -12.42
C THR A 177 -11.24 0.66 -12.61
N LEU A 178 -10.75 1.23 -11.52
CA LEU A 178 -9.99 2.48 -11.50
C LEU A 178 -8.52 2.17 -11.18
N THR A 179 -7.60 2.61 -12.04
CA THR A 179 -6.16 2.35 -11.89
C THR A 179 -5.38 3.64 -11.77
N TRP A 180 -4.59 3.76 -10.71
CA TRP A 180 -3.58 4.79 -10.52
C TRP A 180 -2.20 4.20 -10.84
N ARG A 181 -1.38 4.98 -11.54
CA ARG A 181 -0.05 4.61 -11.99
C ARG A 181 0.99 5.47 -11.29
N TYR A 182 2.11 4.88 -10.92
CA TYR A 182 3.21 5.56 -10.24
C TYR A 182 4.55 5.12 -10.82
N ALA A 183 5.54 5.99 -10.68
CA ALA A 183 6.92 5.68 -10.99
C ALA A 183 7.82 6.07 -9.81
N PHE A 184 8.82 5.23 -9.54
CA PHE A 184 9.79 5.49 -8.49
C PHE A 184 10.64 6.73 -8.81
N LYS A 185 10.79 7.63 -7.84
CA LYS A 185 11.67 8.79 -7.95
C LYS A 185 13.04 8.46 -7.35
N PRO A 186 14.10 8.35 -8.16
CA PRO A 186 15.44 8.12 -7.63
C PRO A 186 15.95 9.34 -6.85
N ALA A 187 16.94 9.12 -5.96
CA ALA A 187 17.60 10.21 -5.24
C ALA A 187 18.32 11.20 -6.17
N SER A 188 18.84 10.69 -7.29
CA SER A 188 19.53 11.45 -8.32
C SER A 188 19.00 11.05 -9.69
N GLY A 189 18.67 12.04 -10.53
CA GLY A 189 18.10 11.84 -11.85
C GLY A 189 16.68 12.40 -11.96
N ASP A 190 16.21 12.51 -13.19
CA ASP A 190 14.87 13.02 -13.47
C ASP A 190 13.82 11.92 -13.27
N PHE A 191 12.67 12.32 -12.78
CA PHE A 191 11.48 11.47 -12.75
C PHE A 191 11.05 11.17 -14.19
N ASP A 192 10.93 9.88 -14.53
CA ASP A 192 10.42 9.43 -15.83
C ASP A 192 8.98 8.89 -15.69
N PRO A 193 7.96 9.71 -15.99
CA PRO A 193 6.56 9.28 -15.92
C PRO A 193 6.16 8.32 -17.05
N THR A 194 7.00 8.11 -18.07
CA THR A 194 6.62 7.39 -19.30
C THR A 194 6.64 5.86 -19.14
N ARG A 195 7.16 5.35 -18.03
CA ARG A 195 7.23 3.92 -17.71
C ARG A 195 6.70 3.62 -16.31
N PRO A 196 5.41 3.88 -16.01
CA PRO A 196 4.85 3.57 -14.71
C PRO A 196 4.74 2.06 -14.54
N THR A 197 5.70 1.47 -13.81
CA THR A 197 5.69 0.05 -13.47
C THR A 197 4.81 -0.24 -12.27
N GLU A 198 4.59 0.75 -11.41
CA GLU A 198 3.86 0.61 -10.16
C GLU A 198 2.42 1.10 -10.32
N TYR A 199 1.50 0.44 -9.61
CA TYR A 199 0.09 0.74 -9.74
C TYR A 199 -0.72 0.36 -8.51
N ALA A 200 -1.85 1.03 -8.37
CA ALA A 200 -2.94 0.62 -7.48
C ALA A 200 -4.23 0.63 -8.29
N SER A 201 -4.86 -0.53 -8.41
CA SER A 201 -6.13 -0.74 -9.11
C SER A 201 -7.19 -1.15 -8.10
N PHE A 202 -8.37 -0.57 -8.23
CA PHE A 202 -9.51 -0.84 -7.36
C PHE A 202 -10.72 -1.17 -8.23
N THR A 203 -11.34 -2.32 -7.96
CA THR A 203 -12.46 -2.86 -8.71
C THR A 203 -13.73 -2.74 -7.89
N PHE A 204 -14.77 -2.22 -8.51
CA PHE A 204 -16.09 -1.98 -7.94
C PHE A 204 -17.16 -2.69 -8.75
N ARG A 205 -18.22 -3.15 -8.11
CA ARG A 205 -19.40 -3.69 -8.79
C ARG A 205 -20.24 -2.55 -9.37
N CYS A 206 -20.66 -2.65 -10.63
CA CYS A 206 -21.47 -1.61 -11.27
C CYS A 206 -22.87 -1.48 -10.66
N ALA A 207 -23.46 -2.59 -10.19
CA ALA A 207 -24.85 -2.62 -9.69
C ALA A 207 -25.08 -1.74 -8.46
N ASP A 208 -24.11 -1.67 -7.54
CA ASP A 208 -24.25 -1.01 -6.23
C ASP A 208 -23.03 -0.14 -5.86
N GLY A 209 -22.00 -0.08 -6.71
CA GLY A 209 -20.76 0.65 -6.45
C GLY A 209 -19.86 -0.01 -5.40
N SER A 210 -20.16 -1.23 -4.96
CA SER A 210 -19.45 -1.87 -3.86
C SER A 210 -18.03 -2.28 -4.23
N PHE A 211 -17.08 -2.06 -3.32
CA PHE A 211 -15.70 -2.54 -3.47
C PHE A 211 -15.63 -4.07 -3.57
N GLN A 212 -14.94 -4.59 -4.59
CA GLN A 212 -14.77 -6.03 -4.82
C GLN A 212 -13.34 -6.49 -4.58
N ALA A 213 -12.36 -5.74 -5.08
CA ALA A 213 -10.96 -6.12 -5.01
C ALA A 213 -10.03 -4.93 -5.22
N SER A 214 -8.80 -5.07 -4.76
CA SER A 214 -7.70 -4.20 -5.13
C SER A 214 -6.47 -5.00 -5.54
N ASP A 215 -5.84 -4.57 -6.62
CA ASP A 215 -4.57 -5.07 -7.12
C ASP A 215 -3.53 -3.95 -6.96
N VAL A 216 -2.42 -4.23 -6.29
CA VAL A 216 -1.35 -3.25 -6.09
C VAL A 216 -0.03 -3.84 -6.53
N GLN A 217 0.82 -3.00 -7.10
CA GLN A 217 2.22 -3.31 -7.29
C GLN A 217 3.04 -2.10 -6.90
N PHE A 218 3.88 -2.27 -5.89
CA PHE A 218 4.86 -1.28 -5.48
C PHE A 218 6.14 -1.97 -5.10
N ALA A 219 7.27 -1.38 -5.51
CA ALA A 219 8.59 -1.82 -5.09
C ALA A 219 8.85 -3.28 -5.51
N GLY A 220 8.31 -3.66 -6.68
CA GLY A 220 8.36 -5.03 -7.20
C GLY A 220 7.51 -6.05 -6.46
N ILE A 221 6.75 -5.67 -5.43
CA ILE A 221 5.84 -6.54 -4.68
C ILE A 221 4.44 -6.38 -5.27
N LYS A 222 3.86 -7.48 -5.75
CA LYS A 222 2.46 -7.53 -6.17
C LYS A 222 1.58 -8.02 -5.03
N GLY A 223 0.51 -7.29 -4.74
CA GLY A 223 -0.53 -7.63 -3.79
C GLY A 223 -1.89 -7.72 -4.50
N ARG A 224 -2.68 -8.73 -4.18
CA ARG A 224 -4.12 -8.75 -4.51
C ARG A 224 -4.90 -8.95 -3.23
N PHE A 225 -5.94 -8.13 -3.05
CA PHE A 225 -6.85 -8.17 -1.92
C PHE A 225 -8.28 -8.22 -2.43
N HIS A 226 -9.11 -9.01 -1.77
CA HIS A 226 -10.54 -9.13 -2.07
C HIS A 226 -11.36 -8.61 -0.89
N SER A 227 -12.54 -8.07 -1.16
CA SER A 227 -13.53 -7.78 -0.12
C SER A 227 -13.87 -9.07 0.64
N PRO A 228 -14.06 -9.04 1.96
CA PRO A 228 -14.54 -10.20 2.70
C PRO A 228 -15.93 -10.63 2.22
N ALA A 229 -16.25 -11.91 2.31
CA ALA A 229 -17.53 -12.42 1.87
C ALA A 229 -18.66 -11.89 2.77
N GLY A 230 -19.69 -11.25 2.20
CA GLY A 230 -20.86 -10.80 2.95
C GLY A 230 -20.79 -9.38 3.53
N VAL A 231 -19.72 -8.62 3.26
CA VAL A 231 -19.67 -7.18 3.60
C VAL A 231 -20.49 -6.37 2.58
N THR A 232 -21.65 -5.88 2.99
CA THR A 232 -22.41 -4.85 2.26
C THR A 232 -21.98 -3.46 2.73
N GLN A 233 -21.47 -2.63 1.82
CA GLN A 233 -21.23 -1.22 2.12
C GLN A 233 -22.58 -0.52 2.39
N PRO A 234 -22.67 0.39 3.37
CA PRO A 234 -23.87 1.20 3.54
C PRO A 234 -24.08 2.05 2.28
N THR A 235 -25.22 1.83 1.61
CA THR A 235 -25.65 2.58 0.44
C THR A 235 -26.00 4.01 0.85
N THR A 236 -25.04 4.92 0.78
CA THR A 236 -25.36 6.35 0.69
C THR A 236 -25.36 6.76 -0.78
N SER A 237 -26.46 6.46 -1.47
CA SER A 237 -26.78 7.17 -2.70
C SER A 237 -27.12 8.62 -2.33
N PRO A 238 -26.45 9.65 -2.87
CA PRO A 238 -27.01 10.97 -2.81
C PRO A 238 -28.22 10.97 -3.75
N THR A 239 -29.42 11.00 -3.18
CA THR A 239 -30.62 11.34 -3.94
C THR A 239 -30.37 12.70 -4.57
N LEU A 240 -30.19 12.73 -5.89
CA LEU A 240 -30.38 13.93 -6.70
C LEU A 240 -31.80 14.43 -6.43
N GLN A 241 -31.95 15.39 -5.52
CA GLN A 241 -33.14 16.22 -5.48
C GLN A 241 -33.07 17.15 -6.68
N THR A 242 -33.83 16.80 -7.70
CA THR A 242 -34.20 17.70 -8.80
C THR A 242 -34.84 18.94 -8.18
N VAL A 243 -34.12 20.06 -8.23
CA VAL A 243 -34.69 21.37 -7.92
C VAL A 243 -35.75 21.66 -8.97
N GLY A 244 -37.01 21.57 -8.57
CA GLY A 244 -38.14 21.99 -9.39
C GLY A 244 -38.05 23.48 -9.69
N ALA A 245 -37.81 23.81 -10.95
CA ALA A 245 -38.06 25.12 -11.48
C ALA A 245 -39.58 25.27 -11.67
N ASP A 246 -40.24 25.93 -10.73
CA ASP A 246 -41.49 26.63 -11.03
C ASP A 246 -41.82 27.64 -9.92
N GLN A 247 -41.50 28.91 -10.15
CA GLN A 247 -42.25 30.09 -9.67
C GLN A 247 -41.79 31.33 -10.44
N ARG A 248 -42.51 31.67 -11.52
CA ARG A 248 -43.00 33.03 -11.80
C ARG A 248 -44.04 33.04 -12.91
#